data_AF-A0A9X5BJK2-F1
#
_entry.id   AF-A0A9X5BJK2-F1
#
_cell.length_a   1.000
_cell.length_b   1.000
_cell.length_c   1.000
_cell.angle_alpha   90.00
_cell.angle_beta   90.00
_cell.angle_gamma   90.00
#
_symmetry.space_group_name_H-M   'P 1'
#
loop_
_entity.id
_entity.type
_entity.pdbx_description
1 polymer ?
#
loop_
_entity_poly.entity_id
_entity_poly.type
_entity_poly.pdbx_seq_one_letter_code
_entity_poly.pdbx_strand_id
1 'polypeptide(L)'
;MIRRSLLGRAYVYKIFSGEKIPSRDKLLALAFGLDLSDEEARKMLKLLGNKELYARDERDALILFALQRNKSIFEVNELLYEHGHAILNPAKE
;
A
#
# COMPACT_ATOMS: atom_id res chain seq x y z
N MET A 1 -17.13 7.72 -15.38
CA MET A 1 -15.68 7.61 -15.08
C MET A 1 -15.43 6.35 -14.24
N ILE A 2 -15.61 5.16 -14.81
CA ILE A 2 -15.51 3.87 -14.08
C ILE A 2 -14.80 2.88 -15.00
N ARG A 3 -13.48 2.99 -15.13
CA ARG A 3 -12.67 2.03 -15.92
C ARG A 3 -11.39 1.55 -15.21
N ARG A 4 -11.03 2.13 -14.06
CA ARG A 4 -9.93 1.63 -13.21
C ARG A 4 -10.31 0.40 -12.36
N SER A 5 -11.61 0.09 -12.23
CA SER A 5 -12.11 -0.82 -11.19
C SER A 5 -12.21 -2.30 -11.55
N LEU A 6 -11.90 -2.74 -12.78
CA LEU A 6 -12.03 -4.17 -13.14
C LEU A 6 -10.74 -4.96 -12.84
N LEU A 7 -9.58 -4.41 -13.19
CA LEU A 7 -8.28 -5.02 -12.87
C LEU A 7 -7.97 -4.96 -11.38
N GLY A 8 -8.26 -3.82 -10.74
CA GLY A 8 -8.14 -3.66 -9.28
C GLY A 8 -9.01 -4.66 -8.53
N ARG A 9 -10.29 -4.81 -8.90
CA ARG A 9 -11.20 -5.76 -8.20
C ARG A 9 -10.81 -7.21 -8.37
N ALA A 10 -10.39 -7.65 -9.56
CA ALA A 10 -9.98 -9.05 -9.76
C ALA A 10 -8.71 -9.39 -8.95
N TYR A 11 -7.75 -8.47 -8.89
CA TYR A 11 -6.52 -8.66 -8.11
C TYR A 11 -6.80 -8.61 -6.59
N VAL A 12 -7.61 -7.65 -6.16
CA VAL A 12 -8.10 -7.55 -4.78
C VAL A 12 -8.89 -8.79 -4.38
N TYR A 13 -9.74 -9.31 -5.27
CA TYR A 13 -10.49 -10.55 -5.04
C TYR A 13 -9.58 -11.76 -4.88
N LYS A 14 -8.51 -11.88 -5.68
CA LYS A 14 -7.51 -12.95 -5.52
C LYS A 14 -6.70 -12.85 -4.22
N ILE A 15 -6.45 -11.63 -3.73
CA ILE A 15 -5.82 -11.41 -2.42
C ILE A 15 -6.78 -11.84 -1.31
N PHE A 16 -8.05 -11.42 -1.39
CA PHE A 16 -9.05 -11.77 -0.38
C PHE A 16 -9.53 -13.23 -0.46
N SER A 17 -9.39 -13.92 -1.60
CA SER A 17 -9.67 -15.35 -1.73
C SER A 17 -8.60 -16.24 -1.10
N GLY A 18 -7.48 -15.66 -0.63
CA GLY A 18 -6.41 -16.40 0.02
C GLY A 18 -5.49 -17.18 -0.94
N GLU A 19 -5.69 -17.05 -2.25
CA GLU A 19 -4.84 -17.72 -3.25
C GLU A 19 -3.40 -17.19 -3.27
N LYS A 20 -3.18 -15.94 -2.86
CA LYS A 20 -1.85 -15.33 -2.75
C LYS A 20 -1.83 -14.32 -1.61
N ILE A 21 -0.89 -14.48 -0.66
CA ILE A 21 -0.64 -13.51 0.40
C ILE A 21 0.53 -12.62 -0.07
N PRO A 22 0.29 -11.38 -0.50
CA PRO A 22 1.37 -10.50 -0.93
C PRO A 22 2.20 -10.05 0.28
N SER A 23 3.45 -9.67 0.04
CA SER A 23 4.26 -9.00 1.06
C SER A 23 3.62 -7.66 1.47
N ARG A 24 3.94 -7.20 2.68
CA ARG A 24 3.49 -5.91 3.21
C ARG A 24 3.72 -4.76 2.23
N ASP A 25 4.89 -4.70 1.59
CA ASP A 25 5.23 -3.66 0.64
C ASP A 25 4.37 -3.71 -0.64
N LYS A 26 3.99 -4.92 -1.10
CA LYS A 26 3.04 -5.08 -2.22
C LYS A 26 1.64 -4.61 -1.83
N LEU A 27 1.22 -4.87 -0.60
CA LEU A 27 -0.05 -4.38 -0.08
C LEU A 27 -0.05 -2.85 0.02
N LEU A 28 1.04 -2.25 0.50
CA LEU A 28 1.17 -0.80 0.56
C LEU A 28 1.19 -0.19 -0.84
N ALA A 29 1.95 -0.75 -1.79
CA ALA A 29 1.92 -0.31 -3.18
C ALA A 29 0.52 -0.42 -3.80
N LEU A 30 -0.22 -1.48 -3.47
CA LEU A 30 -1.60 -1.66 -3.88
C LEU A 30 -2.54 -0.61 -3.25
N ALA A 31 -2.34 -0.26 -1.98
CA ALA A 31 -3.14 0.78 -1.32
C ALA A 31 -3.03 2.12 -2.07
N PHE A 32 -1.82 2.51 -2.47
CA PHE A 32 -1.61 3.70 -3.30
C PHE A 32 -2.18 3.54 -4.71
N GLY A 33 -2.04 2.37 -5.34
CA GLY A 33 -2.61 2.13 -6.68
C GLY A 33 -4.14 2.08 -6.73
N LEU A 34 -4.78 1.86 -5.59
CA LEU A 34 -6.24 1.85 -5.41
C LEU A 34 -6.77 3.15 -4.80
N ASP A 35 -5.92 4.14 -4.56
CA ASP A 35 -6.26 5.40 -3.90
C ASP A 35 -6.97 5.19 -2.54
N LEU A 36 -6.51 4.20 -1.74
CA LEU A 36 -7.09 3.91 -0.43
C LEU A 36 -6.76 5.00 0.59
N SER A 37 -7.70 5.27 1.49
CA SER A 37 -7.46 6.06 2.69
C SER A 37 -6.51 5.35 3.68
N ASP A 38 -5.97 6.10 4.64
CA ASP A 38 -5.13 5.56 5.71
C ASP A 38 -5.87 4.52 6.56
N GLU A 39 -7.16 4.74 6.82
CA GLU A 39 -8.02 3.78 7.52
C GLU A 39 -8.21 2.48 6.71
N GLU A 40 -8.49 2.59 5.41
CA GLU A 40 -8.65 1.44 4.51
C GLU A 40 -7.36 0.64 4.34
N ALA A 41 -6.22 1.33 4.19
CA ALA A 41 -4.92 0.69 4.08
C ALA A 41 -4.56 -0.08 5.36
N ARG A 42 -4.79 0.51 6.54
CA ARG A 42 -4.58 -0.18 7.84
C ARG A 42 -5.50 -1.38 8.00
N LYS A 43 -6.78 -1.23 7.64
CA LYS A 43 -7.75 -2.33 7.68
C LYS A 43 -7.33 -3.47 6.75
N MET A 44 -6.88 -3.17 5.53
CA MET A 44 -6.37 -4.17 4.60
C MET A 44 -5.16 -4.93 5.17
N LEU A 45 -4.18 -4.23 5.75
CA LEU A 45 -3.03 -4.88 6.38
C LEU A 45 -3.45 -5.81 7.52
N LYS A 46 -4.37 -5.35 8.39
CA LYS A 46 -4.91 -6.14 9.50
C LYS A 46 -5.65 -7.39 9.03
N LEU A 47 -6.50 -7.26 8.01
CA LEU A 47 -7.26 -8.38 7.43
C LEU A 47 -6.36 -9.46 6.85
N LEU A 48 -5.19 -9.06 6.33
CA LEU A 48 -4.21 -9.96 5.73
C LEU A 48 -3.10 -10.37 6.71
N GLY A 49 -3.31 -10.20 8.02
CA GLY A 49 -2.37 -10.64 9.07
C GLY A 49 -1.04 -9.88 9.10
N ASN A 50 -0.94 -8.73 8.43
CA ASN A 50 0.25 -7.90 8.41
C ASN A 50 0.21 -6.87 9.55
N LYS A 51 1.40 -6.46 10.03
CA LYS A 51 1.52 -5.35 10.99
C LYS A 51 0.97 -4.06 10.35
N GLU A 52 0.00 -3.45 11.03
CA GLU A 52 -0.54 -2.15 10.66
C GLU A 52 0.56 -1.08 10.57
N LEU A 53 0.28 0.01 9.85
CA LEU A 53 1.14 1.19 9.83
C LEU A 53 1.20 1.81 11.23
N TYR A 54 2.41 2.00 11.75
CA TYR A 54 2.64 2.54 13.09
C TYR A 54 3.43 3.85 13.04
N ALA A 55 2.82 4.95 13.45
CA ALA A 55 3.41 6.29 13.35
C ALA A 55 4.72 6.52 14.14
N ARG A 56 5.12 5.60 15.04
CA ARG A 56 6.43 5.67 15.70
C ARG A 56 7.56 5.05 14.88
N ASP A 57 7.22 4.22 13.89
CA ASP A 57 8.16 3.75 12.90
C ASP A 57 8.26 4.82 11.80
N GLU A 58 9.47 5.31 11.55
CA GLU A 58 9.71 6.45 10.65
C GLU A 58 9.23 6.17 9.22
N ARG A 59 9.51 4.96 8.72
CA ARG A 59 9.06 4.51 7.39
C ARG A 59 7.54 4.50 7.32
N ASP A 60 6.88 3.91 8.31
CA ASP A 60 5.43 3.88 8.37
C ASP A 60 4.81 5.27 8.52
N ALA A 61 5.46 6.19 9.25
CA ALA A 61 5.02 7.58 9.39
C ALA A 61 5.04 8.32 8.05
N LEU A 62 6.10 8.14 7.25
CA LEU A 62 6.18 8.70 5.90
C LEU A 62 5.10 8.14 4.97
N ILE A 63 4.80 6.84 5.09
CA ILE A 63 3.76 6.18 4.30
C ILE A 63 2.37 6.69 4.71
N LEU A 64 2.10 6.83 6.01
CA LEU A 64 0.86 7.42 6.52
C LEU A 64 0.68 8.86 6.04
N PHE A 65 1.74 9.67 6.12
CA PHE A 65 1.75 11.04 5.61
C PHE A 65 1.40 11.07 4.11
N ALA A 66 1.99 10.18 3.32
CA ALA A 66 1.76 10.12 1.90
C ALA A 66 0.33 9.67 1.55
N LEU A 67 -0.24 8.72 2.29
CA LEU A 67 -1.65 8.31 2.16
C LEU A 67 -2.59 9.49 2.45
N GLN A 68 -2.37 10.21 3.55
CA GLN A 68 -3.18 11.36 3.94
C GLN A 68 -3.12 12.53 2.94
N ARG A 69 -2.03 12.62 2.17
CA ARG A 69 -1.84 13.64 1.13
C ARG A 69 -2.20 13.16 -0.28
N ASN A 70 -2.74 11.95 -0.41
CA ASN A 70 -3.04 11.32 -1.70
C ASN A 70 -1.87 11.37 -2.69
N LYS A 71 -0.64 11.14 -2.18
CA LYS A 71 0.55 11.09 -3.02
C LYS A 71 0.52 9.87 -3.92
N SER A 72 1.07 10.02 -5.12
CA SER A 72 1.26 8.90 -6.03
C SER A 72 2.33 7.92 -5.52
N ILE A 73 2.31 6.68 -6.01
CA ILE A 73 3.33 5.67 -5.67
C ILE A 73 4.75 6.11 -6.04
N PHE A 74 4.90 6.94 -7.07
CA PHE A 74 6.20 7.51 -7.47
C PHE A 74 6.71 8.50 -6.42
N GLU A 75 5.87 9.44 -5.99
CA GLU A 75 6.21 10.40 -4.94
C GLU A 75 6.48 9.74 -3.59
N VAL A 76 5.74 8.68 -3.25
CA VAL A 76 6.01 7.88 -2.04
C VAL A 76 7.39 7.25 -2.11
N ASN A 77 7.74 6.65 -3.25
CA ASN A 77 9.03 6.00 -3.42
C ASN A 77 10.19 7.01 -3.40
N GLU A 78 10.01 8.18 -3.97
CA GLU A 78 10.96 9.29 -3.87
C GLU A 78 11.12 9.72 -2.41
N LEU A 79 10.02 9.98 -1.70
CA LEU A 79 10.03 10.37 -0.29
C LEU A 79 10.76 9.32 0.58
N LEU A 80 10.46 8.04 0.38
CA LEU A 80 11.11 6.95 1.11
C LEU A 80 12.61 6.88 0.80
N TYR A 81 12.98 7.05 -0.47
CA TYR A 81 14.37 7.03 -0.90
C TYR A 81 15.17 8.21 -0.32
N GLU A 82 14.61 9.42 -0.32
CA GLU A 82 15.22 10.62 0.26
C GLU A 82 15.48 10.48 1.77
N HIS A 83 14.64 9.73 2.47
CA HIS A 83 14.80 9.46 3.90
C HIS A 83 15.60 8.16 4.18
N GLY A 84 16.19 7.54 3.16
CA GLY A 84 17.04 6.36 3.31
C GLY A 84 16.29 5.04 3.59
N HIS A 85 14.98 5.00 3.33
CA HIS A 85 14.17 3.80 3.50
C HIS A 85 13.99 3.02 2.19
N ALA A 86 13.69 1.72 2.32
CA ALA A 86 13.38 0.88 1.18
C ALA A 86 12.07 1.30 0.50
N ILE A 87 12.13 1.48 -0.82
CA ILE A 87 10.97 1.82 -1.67
C ILE A 87 9.94 0.69 -1.74
N LEU A 88 8.70 1.03 -2.05
CA LEU A 88 7.62 0.10 -2.29
C LEU A 88 7.70 -0.40 -3.75
N ASN A 89 8.24 -1.60 -3.94
CA ASN A 89 8.35 -2.20 -5.27
C ASN A 89 7.20 -3.22 -5.50
N PRO A 90 6.26 -2.95 -6.42
CA PRO A 90 5.21 -3.91 -6.75
C PRO A 90 5.73 -5.16 -7.50
N ALA A 91 6.94 -5.12 -8.06
CA ALA A 91 7.48 -6.14 -8.97
C ALA A 91 8.53 -7.10 -8.39
N LYS A 92 8.99 -6.91 -7.14
CA LYS A 92 9.95 -7.85 -6.51
C LYS A 92 9.23 -8.94 -5.72
N GLU A 93 9.51 -10.21 -6.01
CA GLU A 93 9.11 -11.40 -5.23
C GLU A 93 10.06 -11.66 -4.06
#